data_AF-A0A0V0J3P9-F1
#
_entry.id   AF-A0A0V0J3P9-F1
#
_cell.length_a   1.000
_cell.length_b   1.000
_cell.length_c   1.000
_cell.angle_alpha   90.00
_cell.angle_beta   90.00
_cell.angle_gamma   90.00
#
_symmetry.space_group_name_H-M   'P 1'
#
loop_
_entity.id
_entity.type
_entity.pdbx_description
1 polymer ?
#
loop_
_entity_poly.entity_id
_entity_poly.type
_entity_poly.pdbx_seq_one_letter_code
_entity_poly.pdbx_strand_id
1 'polypeptide(L)'
;MLTEKLLKMAKNYSKPSPADLAKIMHPLSFKLFEINELACRNHSSPLYRQLATVSDSASILSWVSMPSAKVFVRDVENAAQASANTLIQQYRSSNPVYVSWIRTWLRCVTAVRNLVETYYAVGLVWRPPGGPKPPIPSWTPPTTTSSPSVNQPQNPITHKRQWKRKVSGNEFNFDGMMNEIRQNQGLTNLRHVEGFSYED
;
A
#
# COMPACT_ATOMS: atom_id res chain seq x y z
N MET A 1 4.55 -15.47 -1.84
CA MET A 1 3.30 -15.00 -1.17
C MET A 1 2.58 -13.98 -2.05
N LEU A 2 1.24 -13.86 -2.02
CA LEU A 2 0.32 -13.15 -2.95
C LEU A 2 0.90 -12.35 -4.15
N THR A 3 1.71 -11.32 -3.92
CA THR A 3 2.39 -10.57 -5.01
C THR A 3 3.18 -11.48 -5.94
N GLU A 4 3.94 -12.45 -5.41
CA GLU A 4 4.65 -13.44 -6.21
C GLU A 4 3.71 -14.27 -7.11
N LYS A 5 2.50 -14.60 -6.63
CA LYS A 5 1.50 -15.29 -7.45
C LYS A 5 1.04 -14.39 -8.61
N LEU A 6 0.90 -13.09 -8.37
CA LEU A 6 0.58 -12.09 -9.40
C LEU A 6 1.69 -11.95 -10.43
N LEU A 7 2.95 -11.90 -9.99
CA LEU A 7 4.11 -11.88 -10.90
C LEU A 7 4.14 -13.14 -11.77
N LYS A 8 3.92 -14.32 -11.18
CA LYS A 8 3.83 -15.59 -11.92
C LYS A 8 2.65 -15.60 -12.89
N MET A 9 1.51 -15.02 -12.51
CA MET A 9 0.35 -14.92 -13.37
C MET A 9 0.62 -13.99 -14.57
N ALA A 10 1.16 -12.80 -14.33
CA ALA A 10 1.45 -11.84 -15.41
C ALA A 10 2.45 -12.39 -16.44
N LYS A 11 3.41 -13.21 -16.01
CA LYS A 11 4.35 -13.90 -16.88
C LYS A 11 3.73 -14.98 -17.77
N ASN A 12 2.60 -15.57 -17.37
CA ASN A 12 2.00 -16.73 -18.03
C ASN A 12 0.73 -16.42 -18.82
N TYR A 13 0.04 -15.33 -18.49
CA TYR A 13 -1.27 -14.99 -19.03
C TYR A 13 -1.32 -13.57 -19.59
N SER A 14 -2.20 -13.35 -20.57
CA SER A 14 -2.45 -12.00 -21.10
C SER A 14 -3.14 -11.12 -20.05
N LYS A 15 -3.00 -9.80 -20.20
CA LYS A 15 -3.63 -8.84 -19.29
C LYS A 15 -5.15 -9.06 -19.23
N PRO A 16 -5.74 -9.30 -18.04
CA PRO A 16 -7.17 -9.48 -17.90
C PRO A 16 -7.94 -8.16 -18.12
N SER A 17 -9.27 -8.26 -18.23
CA SER A 17 -10.14 -7.08 -18.22
C SER A 17 -9.98 -6.31 -16.90
N PRO A 18 -10.28 -5.00 -16.85
CA PRO A 18 -10.22 -4.23 -15.60
C PRO A 18 -11.04 -4.88 -14.47
N ALA A 19 -12.23 -5.39 -14.77
CA ALA A 19 -13.10 -6.04 -13.79
C ALA A 19 -12.49 -7.36 -13.26
N ASP A 20 -11.85 -8.15 -14.12
CA ASP A 20 -11.20 -9.39 -13.69
C ASP A 20 -9.90 -9.12 -12.94
N LEU A 21 -9.17 -8.08 -13.33
CA LEU A 21 -7.99 -7.62 -12.61
C LEU A 21 -8.36 -7.20 -11.18
N ALA A 22 -9.47 -6.48 -10.98
CA ALA A 22 -9.96 -6.12 -9.65
C ALA A 22 -10.15 -7.35 -8.75
N LYS A 23 -10.80 -8.40 -9.28
CA LYS A 23 -11.02 -9.67 -8.57
C LYS A 23 -9.70 -10.38 -8.24
N ILE A 24 -8.76 -10.38 -9.17
CA ILE A 24 -7.42 -10.97 -8.99
C ILE A 24 -6.62 -10.21 -7.91
N MET A 25 -6.78 -8.87 -7.84
CA MET A 25 -6.12 -8.02 -6.84
C MET A 25 -6.74 -8.11 -5.45
N HIS A 26 -8.02 -8.48 -5.36
CA HIS A 26 -8.79 -8.47 -4.13
C HIS A 26 -8.07 -9.09 -2.92
N PRO A 27 -7.46 -10.29 -3.00
CA PRO A 27 -6.78 -10.88 -1.84
C PRO A 27 -5.62 -10.04 -1.31
N LEU A 28 -4.89 -9.35 -2.19
CA LEU A 28 -3.81 -8.43 -1.78
C LEU A 28 -4.39 -7.18 -1.13
N SER A 29 -5.41 -6.59 -1.75
CA SER A 29 -6.12 -5.42 -1.21
C SER A 29 -6.68 -5.71 0.18
N PHE A 30 -7.31 -6.87 0.39
CA PHE A 30 -7.83 -7.27 1.69
C PHE A 30 -6.73 -7.42 2.75
N LYS A 31 -5.57 -8.02 2.40
CA LYS A 31 -4.46 -8.14 3.35
C LYS A 31 -3.87 -6.79 3.74
N LEU A 32 -3.78 -5.85 2.80
CA LEU A 32 -3.37 -4.47 3.10
C LEU A 32 -4.39 -3.76 4.01
N PHE A 33 -5.68 -4.01 3.79
CA PHE A 33 -6.74 -3.55 4.68
C PHE A 33 -6.58 -4.09 6.10
N GLU A 34 -6.38 -5.40 6.28
CA GLU A 34 -6.18 -6.01 7.60
C GLU A 34 -4.97 -5.42 8.34
N ILE A 35 -3.86 -5.19 7.63
CA ILE A 35 -2.67 -4.55 8.22
C ILE A 35 -2.99 -3.15 8.74
N ASN A 36 -3.69 -2.35 7.94
CA ASN A 36 -4.09 -1.01 8.35
C ASN A 36 -5.10 -1.03 9.49
N GLU A 37 -6.07 -1.93 9.44
CA GLU A 37 -7.06 -2.08 10.48
C GLU A 37 -6.42 -2.46 11.82
N LEU A 38 -5.41 -3.33 11.81
CA LEU A 38 -4.64 -3.67 13.00
C LEU A 38 -3.99 -2.42 13.63
N ALA A 39 -3.41 -1.54 12.82
CA ALA A 39 -2.84 -0.29 13.31
C ALA A 39 -3.92 0.64 13.90
N CYS A 40 -5.06 0.81 13.21
CA CYS A 40 -6.18 1.64 13.67
C CYS A 40 -6.81 1.14 14.99
N ARG A 41 -7.05 -0.16 15.11
CA ARG A 41 -7.61 -0.77 16.33
C ARG A 41 -6.71 -0.55 17.55
N ASN A 42 -5.40 -0.42 17.33
CA ASN A 42 -4.40 -0.20 18.37
C ASN A 42 -3.97 1.27 18.50
N HIS A 43 -4.80 2.24 18.10
CA HIS A 43 -4.43 3.67 18.12
C HIS A 43 -4.05 4.21 19.50
N SER A 44 -4.63 3.66 20.59
CA SER A 44 -4.29 4.06 21.97
C SER A 44 -3.01 3.40 22.49
N SER A 45 -2.40 2.48 21.73
CA SER A 45 -1.20 1.76 22.15
C SER A 45 0.04 2.67 22.07
N PRO A 46 0.99 2.54 23.02
CA PRO A 46 2.31 3.19 22.91
C PRO A 46 3.09 2.79 21.65
N LEU A 47 2.72 1.66 21.02
CA LEU A 47 3.33 1.15 19.78
C LEU A 47 2.62 1.64 18.50
N TYR A 48 1.58 2.48 18.63
CA TYR A 48 0.76 2.89 17.49
C TYR A 48 1.59 3.50 16.36
N ARG A 49 2.55 4.38 16.66
CA ARG A 49 3.35 5.05 15.62
C ARG A 49 4.20 4.05 14.80
N GLN A 50 4.72 3.02 15.45
CA GLN A 50 5.47 1.93 14.81
C GLN A 50 4.54 1.12 13.90
N LEU A 51 3.36 0.74 14.42
CA LEU A 51 2.36 0.00 13.66
C LEU A 51 1.86 0.81 12.45
N ALA A 52 1.61 2.11 12.63
CA ALA A 52 1.21 3.02 11.56
C ALA A 52 2.30 3.14 10.49
N THR A 53 3.56 3.29 10.89
CA THR A 53 4.69 3.38 9.93
C THR A 53 4.80 2.11 9.09
N VAL A 54 4.68 0.93 9.70
CA VAL A 54 4.69 -0.35 8.98
C VAL A 54 3.47 -0.50 8.08
N SER A 55 2.28 -0.15 8.58
CA SER A 55 1.04 -0.17 7.80
C SER A 55 1.11 0.70 6.56
N ASP A 56 1.49 1.97 6.74
CA ASP A 56 1.55 2.94 5.66
C ASP A 56 2.57 2.51 4.60
N SER A 57 3.74 2.00 5.02
CA SER A 57 4.78 1.54 4.10
C SER A 57 4.50 0.18 3.45
N ALA A 58 3.68 -0.68 4.06
CA ALA A 58 3.21 -1.92 3.43
C ALA A 58 2.39 -1.68 2.16
N SER A 59 1.80 -0.48 2.01
CA SER A 59 1.13 -0.04 0.77
C SER A 59 2.02 -0.10 -0.46
N ILE A 60 3.35 -0.15 -0.32
CA ILE A 60 4.28 -0.30 -1.43
C ILE A 60 3.95 -1.52 -2.30
N LEU A 61 3.35 -2.56 -1.72
CA LEU A 61 2.92 -3.77 -2.45
C LEU A 61 1.80 -3.51 -3.46
N SER A 62 1.07 -2.40 -3.36
CA SER A 62 0.04 -1.97 -4.32
C SER A 62 0.61 -1.53 -5.67
N TRP A 63 1.93 -1.48 -5.84
CA TRP A 63 2.59 -1.08 -7.10
C TRP A 63 2.11 -1.90 -8.31
N VAL A 64 1.70 -3.16 -8.09
CA VAL A 64 1.25 -4.09 -9.13
C VAL A 64 0.03 -3.59 -9.92
N SER A 65 -0.72 -2.64 -9.35
CA SER A 65 -1.90 -2.02 -9.98
C SER A 65 -1.63 -0.60 -10.48
N MET A 66 -0.40 -0.10 -10.34
CA MET A 66 -0.04 1.27 -10.68
C MET A 66 0.55 1.38 -12.09
N PRO A 67 0.08 2.32 -12.93
CA PRO A 67 0.66 2.56 -14.26
C PRO A 67 2.06 3.20 -14.20
N SER A 68 2.39 3.93 -13.13
CA SER A 68 3.73 4.51 -12.90
C SER A 68 4.34 3.93 -11.63
N ALA A 69 4.59 2.62 -11.64
CA ALA A 69 5.03 1.89 -10.46
C ALA A 69 6.35 2.42 -9.88
N LYS A 70 7.33 2.80 -10.71
CA LYS A 70 8.60 3.40 -10.26
C LYS A 70 8.40 4.64 -9.39
N VAL A 71 7.55 5.57 -9.83
CA VAL A 71 7.29 6.80 -9.08
C VAL A 71 6.56 6.43 -7.78
N PHE A 72 5.51 5.60 -7.88
CA PHE A 72 4.76 5.17 -6.70
C PHE A 72 5.65 4.54 -5.60
N VAL A 73 6.56 3.62 -5.94
CA VAL A 73 7.40 2.96 -4.93
C VAL A 73 8.42 3.90 -4.29
N ARG A 74 8.90 4.92 -5.02
CA ARG A 74 9.77 5.97 -4.46
C ARG A 74 9.02 6.82 -3.45
N ASP A 75 7.79 7.18 -3.78
CA ASP A 75 6.96 8.01 -2.91
C ASP A 75 6.66 7.32 -1.58
N VAL A 76 6.29 6.04 -1.65
CA VAL A 76 6.06 5.24 -0.45
C VAL A 76 7.35 5.03 0.35
N GLU A 77 8.50 4.78 -0.29
CA GLU A 77 9.78 4.66 0.42
C GLU A 77 10.18 5.97 1.11
N ASN A 78 10.05 7.12 0.44
CA ASN A 78 10.37 8.42 1.00
C ASN A 78 9.50 8.74 2.22
N ALA A 79 8.19 8.46 2.14
CA ALA A 79 7.28 8.62 3.25
C ALA A 79 7.63 7.68 4.42
N ALA A 80 7.96 6.41 4.12
CA ALA A 80 8.38 5.44 5.12
C ALA A 80 9.64 5.91 5.86
N GLN A 81 10.62 6.44 5.12
CA GLN A 81 11.86 6.96 5.70
C GLN A 81 11.62 8.17 6.60
N ALA A 82 10.78 9.12 6.19
CA ALA A 82 10.46 10.29 7.00
C ALA A 82 9.82 9.92 8.35
N SER A 83 8.83 9.01 8.33
CA SER A 83 8.18 8.50 9.54
C SER A 83 9.14 7.69 10.41
N ALA A 84 9.95 6.82 9.80
CA ALA A 84 10.93 6.01 10.52
C ALA A 84 12.05 6.85 11.14
N ASN A 85 12.53 7.90 10.49
CA ASN A 85 13.57 8.79 11.03
C ASN A 85 13.10 9.47 12.32
N THR A 86 11.82 9.84 12.39
CA THR A 86 11.22 10.40 13.60
C THR A 86 11.26 9.38 14.75
N LEU A 87 10.89 8.13 14.48
CA LEU A 87 10.96 7.03 15.45
C LEU A 87 12.40 6.73 15.88
N ILE A 88 13.34 6.69 14.94
CA ILE A 88 14.75 6.45 15.22
C ILE A 88 15.28 7.54 16.16
N GLN A 89 14.98 8.81 15.86
CA GLN A 89 15.42 9.92 16.71
C GLN A 89 14.82 9.83 18.12
N GLN A 90 13.55 9.45 18.23
CA GLN A 90 12.86 9.32 19.50
C GLN A 90 13.39 8.16 20.35
N TYR A 91 13.73 7.01 19.74
CA TYR A 91 14.07 5.78 20.46
C TYR A 91 15.57 5.46 20.48
N ARG A 92 16.44 6.28 19.85
CA ARG A 92 17.89 6.03 19.75
C ARG A 92 18.61 5.75 21.06
N SER A 93 18.18 6.40 22.15
CA SER A 93 18.81 6.23 23.48
C SER A 93 18.02 5.32 24.40
N SER A 94 16.69 5.29 24.26
CA SER A 94 15.80 4.57 25.17
C SER A 94 15.49 3.15 24.74
N ASN A 95 15.54 2.85 23.44
CA ASN A 95 15.21 1.53 22.92
C ASN A 95 15.94 1.21 21.59
N PRO A 96 17.20 0.77 21.66
CA PRO A 96 18.00 0.47 20.47
C PRO A 96 17.47 -0.73 19.66
N VAL A 97 16.72 -1.65 20.29
CA VAL A 97 16.09 -2.79 19.61
C VAL A 97 14.99 -2.32 18.66
N TYR A 98 14.19 -1.32 19.04
CA TYR A 98 13.22 -0.74 18.11
C TYR A 98 13.89 -0.04 16.92
N VAL A 99 15.03 0.61 17.16
CA VAL A 99 15.80 1.26 16.09
C VAL A 99 16.35 0.24 15.10
N SER A 100 16.88 -0.90 15.56
CA SER A 100 17.37 -1.95 14.67
C SER A 100 16.22 -2.62 13.90
N TRP A 101 15.08 -2.82 14.55
CA TRP A 101 13.88 -3.38 13.93
C TRP A 101 13.34 -2.48 12.80
N ILE A 102 13.15 -1.18 13.05
CA ILE A 102 12.60 -0.28 12.02
C ILE A 102 13.56 -0.13 10.84
N ARG A 103 14.88 -0.12 11.08
CA ARG A 103 15.88 -0.10 10.00
C ARG A 103 15.84 -1.37 9.15
N THR A 104 15.59 -2.52 9.78
CA THR A 104 15.45 -3.79 9.06
C THR A 104 14.19 -3.78 8.21
N TRP A 105 13.08 -3.26 8.73
CA TRP A 105 11.87 -3.05 7.95
C TRP A 105 12.09 -2.14 6.74
N LEU A 106 12.77 -1.00 6.92
CA LEU A 106 13.10 -0.10 5.82
C LEU A 106 13.92 -0.78 4.72
N ARG A 107 14.85 -1.68 5.06
CA ARG A 107 15.59 -2.47 4.06
C ARG A 107 14.66 -3.33 3.20
N CYS A 108 13.57 -3.86 3.77
CA CYS A 108 12.56 -4.59 2.99
C CYS A 108 11.84 -3.64 2.01
N VAL A 109 11.45 -2.45 2.46
CA VAL A 109 10.82 -1.42 1.61
C VAL A 109 11.75 -1.03 0.46
N THR A 110 13.02 -0.73 0.76
CA THR A 110 14.07 -0.44 -0.24
C THR A 110 14.27 -1.59 -1.21
N ALA A 111 14.22 -2.85 -0.76
CA ALA A 111 14.34 -4.01 -1.63
C ALA A 111 13.17 -4.12 -2.62
N VAL A 112 11.94 -3.84 -2.19
CA VAL A 112 10.77 -3.79 -3.08
C VAL A 112 10.91 -2.66 -4.09
N ARG A 113 11.32 -1.47 -3.65
CA ARG A 113 11.54 -0.31 -4.53
C ARG A 113 12.60 -0.63 -5.59
N ASN A 114 13.76 -1.19 -5.19
CA ASN A 114 14.80 -1.66 -6.13
C ASN A 114 14.22 -2.63 -7.17
N LEU A 115 13.52 -3.68 -6.73
CA LEU A 115 12.93 -4.68 -7.62
C LEU A 115 12.02 -4.04 -8.68
N VAL A 116 11.14 -3.14 -8.25
CA VAL A 116 10.16 -2.48 -9.14
C VAL A 116 10.86 -1.55 -10.11
N GLU A 117 11.84 -0.77 -9.66
CA GLU A 117 12.58 0.11 -10.55
C GLU A 117 13.38 -0.62 -11.61
N THR A 118 13.99 -1.75 -11.25
CA THR A 118 14.82 -2.52 -12.18
C THR A 118 13.98 -3.26 -13.22
N TYR A 119 12.83 -3.84 -12.84
CA TYR A 119 12.11 -4.78 -13.70
C TYR A 119 10.70 -4.34 -14.11
N TYR A 120 10.09 -3.40 -13.39
CA TYR A 120 8.66 -3.06 -13.52
C TYR A 120 8.43 -1.54 -13.45
N ALA A 121 9.34 -0.74 -14.01
CA ALA A 121 9.30 0.71 -13.85
C ALA A 121 7.98 1.35 -14.30
N VAL A 122 7.37 0.80 -15.36
CA VAL A 122 6.09 1.21 -15.96
C VAL A 122 4.88 0.40 -15.48
N GLY A 123 5.03 -0.35 -14.38
CA GLY A 123 4.00 -1.23 -13.85
C GLY A 123 4.19 -2.71 -14.21
N LEU A 124 3.22 -3.51 -13.80
CA LEU A 124 3.25 -4.97 -13.98
C LEU A 124 3.17 -5.34 -15.47
N VAL A 125 4.16 -6.09 -15.95
CA VAL A 125 4.26 -6.52 -17.34
C VAL A 125 3.54 -7.85 -17.53
N TRP A 126 2.53 -7.86 -18.41
CA TRP A 126 1.73 -9.03 -18.77
C TRP A 126 2.22 -9.64 -20.08
N ARG A 127 1.84 -10.89 -20.36
CA ARG A 127 2.06 -11.46 -21.70
C ARG A 127 1.31 -10.67 -22.79
N PRO A 128 1.83 -10.68 -24.03
CA PRO A 128 1.16 -10.10 -25.17
C PRO A 128 -0.30 -10.57 -25.32
N PRO A 129 -1.17 -9.74 -25.95
CA PRO A 129 -2.53 -10.14 -26.28
C PRO A 129 -2.56 -11.43 -27.13
N GLY A 130 -3.61 -12.23 -26.99
CA GLY A 130 -3.79 -13.50 -27.72
C GLY A 130 -3.28 -14.75 -26.99
N GLY A 131 -2.72 -14.59 -25.78
CA GLY A 131 -2.40 -15.69 -24.88
C GLY A 131 -3.59 -16.14 -24.02
N PRO A 132 -3.40 -17.17 -23.18
CA PRO A 132 -4.44 -17.64 -22.27
C PRO A 132 -4.83 -16.54 -21.28
N LYS A 133 -6.12 -16.47 -20.95
CA LYS A 133 -6.63 -15.58 -19.89
C LYS A 133 -6.30 -16.17 -18.52
N PRO A 134 -5.98 -15.34 -17.51
CA PRO A 134 -5.68 -15.83 -16.18
C PRO A 134 -6.94 -16.43 -15.54
N PRO A 135 -6.80 -17.47 -14.71
CA PRO A 135 -7.90 -17.96 -13.90
C PRO A 135 -8.30 -16.89 -12.87
N ILE A 136 -9.60 -16.61 -12.80
CA ILE A 136 -10.14 -15.66 -11.82
C ILE A 136 -10.27 -16.41 -10.49
N PRO A 137 -9.59 -15.98 -9.42
CA PRO A 137 -9.72 -16.64 -8.13
C PRO A 137 -11.13 -16.40 -7.57
N SER A 138 -11.80 -17.47 -7.13
CA SER A 138 -12.96 -17.38 -6.26
C SER A 138 -12.48 -17.05 -4.86
N TRP A 139 -12.31 -15.76 -4.57
CA TRP A 139 -11.97 -15.31 -3.23
C TRP A 139 -13.24 -14.86 -2.50
N THR A 140 -13.47 -15.42 -1.32
CA THR A 140 -14.47 -14.95 -0.37
C THR A 140 -13.74 -14.44 0.87
N PRO A 141 -14.11 -13.29 1.44
CA PRO A 141 -13.54 -12.84 2.70
C PRO A 141 -13.79 -13.90 3.77
N PRO A 142 -12.81 -14.20 4.65
CA PRO A 142 -13.11 -14.92 5.86
C PRO A 142 -14.17 -14.12 6.64
N THR A 143 -15.26 -14.77 7.03
CA THR A 143 -16.34 -14.21 7.85
C THR A 143 -15.80 -13.89 9.25
N THR A 144 -15.10 -12.77 9.40
CA THR A 144 -14.87 -12.16 10.70
C THR A 144 -15.96 -11.14 10.95
N THR A 145 -16.91 -11.58 11.78
CA THR A 145 -17.82 -10.85 12.68
C THR A 145 -17.74 -9.32 12.65
N SER A 146 -18.91 -8.73 12.42
CA SER A 146 -19.30 -7.32 12.65
C SER A 146 -18.46 -6.26 11.92
N SER A 147 -18.99 -5.79 10.80
CA SER A 147 -18.90 -4.37 10.43
C SER A 147 -19.49 -3.56 11.58
N PRO A 148 -18.75 -2.68 12.27
CA PRO A 148 -19.40 -1.59 12.98
C PRO A 148 -19.88 -0.59 11.93
N SER A 149 -21.14 -0.20 12.03
CA SER A 149 -21.66 0.99 11.36
C SER A 149 -20.67 2.15 11.49
N VAL A 150 -20.59 2.92 10.40
CA VAL A 150 -19.93 4.22 10.35
C VAL A 150 -20.52 5.11 11.45
N ASN A 151 -19.81 5.20 12.56
CA ASN A 151 -19.80 6.36 13.43
C ASN A 151 -18.33 6.69 13.67
N GLN A 152 -17.80 7.60 12.85
CA GLN A 152 -16.51 8.21 13.10
C GLN A 152 -16.56 8.91 14.47
N PRO A 153 -15.63 8.65 15.40
CA PRO A 153 -15.19 9.72 16.26
C PRO A 153 -14.52 10.75 15.34
N GLN A 154 -15.04 11.98 15.28
CA GLN A 154 -14.27 13.12 14.81
C GLN A 154 -13.06 13.24 15.73
N ASN A 155 -11.96 12.58 15.39
CA ASN A 155 -10.72 12.73 16.12
C ASN A 155 -10.09 14.06 15.66
N PRO A 156 -9.72 14.95 16.59
CA PRO A 156 -9.13 16.23 16.23
C PRO A 156 -7.91 15.98 15.35
N ILE A 157 -7.79 16.80 14.30
CA ILE A 157 -6.73 16.80 13.30
C ILE A 157 -5.39 16.73 14.02
N THR A 158 -4.91 15.51 14.26
CA THR A 158 -3.51 15.30 14.55
C THR A 158 -2.92 15.30 13.17
N HIS A 159 -2.06 16.28 12.86
CA HIS A 159 -1.36 16.37 11.58
C HIS A 159 -0.55 15.08 11.38
N LYS A 160 -1.21 14.03 10.87
CA LYS A 160 -0.53 12.93 10.22
C LYS A 160 0.20 13.59 9.07
N ARG A 161 1.51 13.41 8.98
CA ARG A 161 2.26 13.68 7.75
C ARG A 161 1.74 12.72 6.69
N GLN A 162 0.58 13.06 6.13
CA GLN A 162 -0.04 12.36 5.02
C GLN A 162 0.70 12.82 3.79
N TRP A 163 1.35 11.90 3.08
CA TRP A 163 1.80 12.20 1.74
C TRP A 163 0.55 12.47 0.91
N LYS A 164 0.46 13.68 0.36
CA LYS A 164 -0.64 14.13 -0.49
C LYS A 164 -0.04 14.53 -1.83
N ARG A 165 -0.61 14.05 -2.91
CA ARG A 165 -0.34 14.55 -4.25
C ARG A 165 -1.55 15.32 -4.74
N LYS A 166 -1.38 16.61 -5.08
CA LYS A 166 -2.42 17.46 -5.69
C LYS A 166 -2.02 17.82 -7.12
N VAL A 167 -2.83 17.46 -8.12
CA VAL A 167 -2.84 18.13 -9.44
C VAL A 167 -4.27 18.20 -9.96
N SER A 168 -4.68 19.38 -10.40
CA SER A 168 -5.97 19.66 -11.04
C SER A 168 -7.20 19.16 -10.27
N GLY A 169 -7.17 19.26 -8.93
CA GLY A 169 -8.31 18.92 -8.06
C GLY A 169 -8.46 17.44 -7.68
N ASN A 170 -7.61 16.54 -8.19
CA ASN A 170 -7.59 15.13 -7.77
C ASN A 170 -6.43 14.86 -6.80
N GLU A 171 -6.75 14.27 -5.63
CA GLU A 171 -5.79 13.93 -4.58
C GLU A 171 -5.50 12.42 -4.54
N PHE A 172 -4.21 12.05 -4.54
CA PHE A 172 -3.78 10.67 -4.21
C PHE A 172 -3.03 10.70 -2.88
N ASN A 173 -3.57 9.99 -1.88
CA ASN A 173 -2.99 9.82 -0.56
C ASN A 173 -3.34 8.42 -0.01
N PHE A 174 -2.64 7.98 1.06
CA PHE A 174 -2.84 6.66 1.65
C PHE A 174 -4.30 6.42 2.03
N ASP A 175 -4.97 7.40 2.63
CA ASP A 175 -6.37 7.27 3.04
C ASP A 175 -7.31 7.09 1.83
N GLY A 176 -7.04 7.77 0.71
CA GLY A 176 -7.74 7.59 -0.56
C GLY A 176 -7.57 6.17 -1.11
N MET A 177 -6.33 5.65 -1.12
CA MET A 177 -6.06 4.26 -1.51
C MET A 177 -6.79 3.26 -0.59
N MET A 178 -6.80 3.49 0.72
CA MET A 178 -7.47 2.62 1.68
C MET A 178 -9.00 2.68 1.55
N ASN A 179 -9.56 3.85 1.20
CA ASN A 179 -10.98 3.99 0.90
C ASN A 179 -11.39 3.20 -0.35
N GLU A 180 -10.58 3.23 -1.42
CA GLU A 180 -10.82 2.40 -2.61
C GLU A 180 -10.74 0.91 -2.30
N ILE A 181 -9.75 0.49 -1.50
CA ILE A 181 -9.63 -0.90 -1.02
C ILE A 181 -10.89 -1.32 -0.25
N ARG A 182 -11.41 -0.46 0.64
CA ARG A 182 -12.58 -0.75 1.47
C ARG A 182 -13.87 -0.89 0.65
N GLN A 183 -14.00 -0.18 -0.47
CA GLN A 183 -15.20 -0.19 -1.31
C GLN A 183 -15.29 -1.40 -2.25
N ASN A 184 -14.43 -2.42 -2.10
CA ASN A 184 -14.44 -3.64 -2.94
C ASN A 184 -14.22 -3.39 -4.44
N GLN A 185 -13.83 -2.18 -4.86
CA GLN A 185 -13.59 -1.86 -6.27
C GLN A 185 -12.21 -2.30 -6.76
N GLY A 186 -11.34 -2.79 -5.87
CA GLY A 186 -9.95 -3.13 -6.23
C GLY A 186 -9.14 -1.87 -6.61
N LEU A 187 -7.83 -2.04 -6.75
CA LEU A 187 -6.88 -0.96 -7.09
C LEU A 187 -7.02 -0.51 -8.57
N THR A 188 -8.23 -0.49 -9.15
CA THR A 188 -8.43 -0.29 -10.59
C THR A 188 -8.61 1.16 -11.00
N ASN A 189 -8.90 2.06 -10.04
CA ASN A 189 -9.16 3.47 -10.30
C ASN A 189 -8.03 4.40 -9.86
N LEU A 190 -6.90 3.86 -9.43
CA LEU A 190 -5.73 4.61 -9.02
C LEU A 190 -5.06 5.28 -10.24
N ARG A 191 -5.53 6.50 -10.56
CA ARG A 191 -4.88 7.37 -11.54
C ARG A 191 -3.62 7.95 -10.91
N HIS A 192 -2.47 7.52 -11.40
CA HIS A 192 -1.21 8.17 -11.08
C HIS A 192 -1.15 9.58 -11.69
N VAL A 193 -0.51 10.50 -10.97
CA VAL A 193 -0.36 11.92 -11.32
C VAL A 193 1.11 12.28 -11.06
N GLU A 194 1.79 13.11 -11.84
CA GLU A 194 3.19 13.48 -11.56
C GLU A 194 3.31 14.60 -10.50
N GLY A 195 4.33 14.55 -9.64
CA GLY A 195 4.69 15.63 -8.70
C GLY A 195 4.39 15.38 -7.22
N PHE A 196 5.13 16.06 -6.32
CA PHE A 196 4.97 16.05 -4.86
C PHE A 196 4.62 17.44 -4.33
N SER A 197 3.80 17.52 -3.27
CA SER A 197 3.77 18.68 -2.37
C SER A 197 3.56 18.20 -0.93
N TYR A 198 4.30 18.77 0.02
CA TYR A 198 4.03 18.64 1.45
C TYR A 198 3.23 19.88 1.88
N GLU A 199 2.15 19.70 2.63
CA GLU A 199 1.51 20.82 3.35
C GLU A 199 1.78 20.62 4.85
N ASP A 200 2.15 21.72 5.51
CA ASP A 200 2.47 21.81 6.94
C ASP A 200 1.22 21.64 7.84
#